data_AF-A0A9D1GMQ4-F1
#
_entry.id   AF-A0A9D1GMQ4-F1
#
_cell.length_a   1.000
_cell.length_b   1.000
_cell.length_c   1.000
_cell.angle_alpha   90.00
_cell.angle_beta   90.00
_cell.angle_gamma   90.00
#
_symmetry.space_group_name_H-M   'P 1'
#
loop_
_entity.id
_entity.type
_entity.pdbx_description
1 polymer ?
#
loop_
_entity_poly.entity_id
_entity_poly.type
_entity_poly.pdbx_seq_one_letter_code
_entity_poly.pdbx_strand_id
1 'polypeptide(L)'
;MLLLIAGCGRNEEKLFPFEDFRRLEGRAVCEDMLVGRPSRLTVIDSLLIFSDKLDDRLVTIANPKSGESRRAVFTGRGPGEMMMIRRIYRDDDGRIFLFDINTHKIISYSADKSYQELLSPNTRLGETAFSYDEVPYEVITFGDGYIANGNFDGRQFSLLDGDGRSTGYFGVYPGNNDDVGSGDAFFMKNQTLMAVKPDQSRFAAAGYSNDQLVFYKAEKSGIPQKAREYFSYDSNIEVMGNEHGTRAMHTPETRSAYLCLYPTDKYLYASYNGRTIAEMTVPDASKDIYILKFDWDGKFIEGYVVGNIDDFAVDETAGRLYAFVYEDGDNILTAYDL
;
A
#
# COMPACT_ATOMS: atom_id res chain seq x y z
N MET A 1 -21.70 -5.86 26.35
CA MET A 1 -21.90 -6.37 24.99
C MET A 1 -23.04 -5.57 24.38
N LEU A 2 -22.73 -4.50 23.64
CA LEU A 2 -23.72 -3.73 22.88
C LEU A 2 -23.51 -4.07 21.40
N LEU A 3 -24.43 -4.84 20.82
CA LEU A 3 -24.60 -4.91 19.38
C LEU A 3 -25.39 -3.66 18.97
N LEU A 4 -24.80 -2.83 18.12
CA LEU A 4 -25.53 -1.83 17.34
C LEU A 4 -25.83 -2.45 15.98
N ILE A 5 -27.09 -2.86 15.80
CA ILE A 5 -27.66 -3.17 14.50
C ILE A 5 -28.47 -1.93 14.12
N ALA A 6 -27.95 -1.11 13.20
CA ALA A 6 -28.69 0.01 12.63
C ALA A 6 -29.41 -0.48 11.36
N GLY A 7 -30.74 -0.55 11.43
CA GLY A 7 -31.62 -0.85 10.32
C GLY A 7 -32.10 0.42 9.60
N CYS A 8 -32.19 0.31 8.27
CA CYS A 8 -32.96 1.08 7.28
C CYS A 8 -33.33 2.53 7.60
N GLY A 9 -32.47 3.41 7.10
CA GLY A 9 -32.69 4.83 6.86
C GLY A 9 -31.35 5.43 6.45
N ARG A 10 -30.80 5.04 5.30
CA ARG A 10 -29.47 5.51 4.83
C ARG A 10 -29.55 7.00 4.47
N ASN A 11 -29.48 7.86 5.47
CA ASN A 11 -28.47 8.91 5.38
C ASN A 11 -27.15 8.16 5.35
N GLU A 12 -26.36 8.30 4.30
CA GLU A 12 -24.97 7.82 4.30
C GLU A 12 -24.26 8.54 5.46
N GLU A 13 -24.19 7.91 6.64
CA GLU A 13 -23.33 8.40 7.71
C GLU A 13 -21.91 8.41 7.15
N LYS A 14 -21.33 9.61 7.04
CA LYS A 14 -19.93 9.77 6.61
C LYS A 14 -19.05 8.94 7.54
N LEU A 15 -18.22 8.08 6.96
CA LEU A 15 -17.38 7.14 7.71
C LEU A 15 -16.45 7.85 8.71
N PHE A 16 -15.98 9.04 8.33
CA PHE A 16 -15.10 9.90 9.12
C PHE A 16 -15.55 11.36 9.04
N PRO A 17 -15.14 12.23 9.99
CA PRO A 17 -15.52 13.64 9.99
C PRO A 17 -14.67 14.45 9.00
N PHE A 18 -14.77 14.13 7.71
CA PHE A 18 -13.94 14.70 6.63
C PHE A 18 -13.96 16.24 6.57
N GLU A 19 -15.08 16.86 6.95
CA GLU A 19 -15.24 18.32 6.94
C GLU A 19 -14.37 19.03 8.00
N ASP A 20 -13.95 18.30 9.05
CA ASP A 20 -13.15 18.84 10.15
C ASP A 20 -11.64 18.68 9.90
N PHE A 21 -11.24 18.12 8.76
CA PHE A 21 -9.84 17.76 8.51
C PHE A 21 -8.99 18.99 8.19
N ARG A 22 -7.79 19.03 8.78
CA ARG A 22 -6.84 20.11 8.54
C ARG A 22 -6.19 19.94 7.18
N ARG A 23 -6.25 20.97 6.33
CA ARG A 23 -5.48 21.00 5.08
C ARG A 23 -3.99 21.19 5.36
N LEU A 24 -3.15 20.40 4.70
CA LEU A 24 -1.70 20.54 4.76
C LEU A 24 -1.19 21.23 3.50
N GLU A 25 -0.30 22.19 3.69
CA GLU A 25 0.39 22.87 2.60
C GLU A 25 1.71 22.15 2.30
N GLY A 26 1.92 21.85 1.03
CA GLY A 26 3.12 21.17 0.56
C GLY A 26 4.24 22.16 0.21
N ARG A 27 5.49 21.74 0.40
CA ARG A 27 6.68 22.40 -0.15
C ARG A 27 7.49 21.43 -0.97
N ALA A 28 7.95 21.86 -2.13
CA ALA A 28 8.89 21.07 -2.93
C ALA A 28 10.19 20.83 -2.15
N VAL A 29 10.77 19.65 -2.31
CA VAL A 29 12.08 19.26 -1.78
C VAL A 29 12.82 18.46 -2.84
N CYS A 30 14.15 18.48 -2.82
CA CYS A 30 14.96 17.85 -3.87
C CYS A 30 14.58 18.33 -5.29
N GLU A 31 14.36 19.63 -5.49
CA GLU A 31 13.83 20.21 -6.74
C GLU A 31 14.69 19.88 -7.98
N ASP A 32 16.00 19.71 -7.81
CA ASP A 32 16.92 19.35 -8.90
C ASP A 32 16.92 17.84 -9.24
N MET A 33 16.13 17.03 -8.53
CA MET A 33 16.07 15.58 -8.75
C MET A 33 15.23 15.26 -9.97
N LEU A 34 15.83 14.63 -10.97
CA LEU A 34 15.10 14.04 -12.08
C LEU A 34 14.33 12.81 -11.62
N VAL A 35 13.00 12.89 -11.69
CA VAL A 35 12.07 11.83 -11.30
C VAL A 35 11.23 11.41 -12.50
N GLY A 36 11.18 10.11 -12.77
CA GLY A 36 10.41 9.56 -13.87
C GLY A 36 8.97 9.28 -13.48
N ARG A 37 8.71 8.04 -13.06
CA ARG A 37 7.38 7.56 -12.63
C ARG A 37 7.50 6.98 -11.23
N PRO A 38 7.53 7.84 -10.21
CA PRO A 38 7.83 7.41 -8.86
C PRO A 38 6.64 6.63 -8.28
N SER A 39 6.95 5.65 -7.44
CA SER A 39 5.96 4.86 -6.71
C SER A 39 6.61 4.14 -5.54
N ARG A 40 5.82 3.58 -4.62
CA ARG A 40 6.31 2.77 -3.48
C ARG A 40 7.25 3.57 -2.59
N LEU A 41 6.83 4.78 -2.23
CA LEU A 41 7.63 5.68 -1.41
C LEU A 41 7.69 5.18 0.03
N THR A 42 8.89 5.13 0.61
CA THR A 42 9.10 4.79 2.01
C THR A 42 10.19 5.65 2.65
N VAL A 43 10.07 5.86 3.96
CA VAL A 43 11.08 6.54 4.76
C VAL A 43 11.90 5.50 5.53
N ILE A 44 13.21 5.59 5.41
CA ILE A 44 14.15 4.84 6.24
C ILE A 44 15.11 5.82 6.90
N ASP A 45 14.98 5.94 8.22
CA ASP A 45 15.65 6.91 9.08
C ASP A 45 15.33 8.36 8.71
N SER A 46 16.02 8.93 7.74
CA SER A 46 15.71 10.25 7.16
C SER A 46 15.88 10.28 5.63
N LEU A 47 16.04 9.10 5.03
CA LEU A 47 16.17 8.91 3.59
C LEU A 47 14.82 8.47 3.03
N LEU A 48 14.53 8.95 1.83
CA LEU A 48 13.38 8.52 1.04
C LEU A 48 13.85 7.49 0.03
N ILE A 49 13.16 6.36 -0.02
CA ILE A 49 13.43 5.28 -0.96
C ILE A 49 12.15 5.05 -1.75
N PHE A 50 12.25 5.06 -3.08
CA PHE A 50 11.08 4.87 -3.94
C PHE A 50 11.48 4.18 -5.24
N SER A 51 10.53 3.48 -5.83
CA SER A 51 10.66 2.91 -7.16
C SER A 51 10.54 4.02 -8.19
N ASP A 52 11.55 4.17 -9.03
CA ASP A 52 11.56 5.09 -10.17
C ASP A 52 12.51 4.55 -11.24
N LYS A 53 11.96 4.07 -12.35
CA LYS A 53 12.75 3.40 -13.39
C LYS A 53 13.45 4.42 -14.28
N LEU A 54 14.75 4.62 -14.04
CA LEU A 54 15.62 5.52 -14.81
C LEU A 54 17.04 4.92 -14.89
N ASP A 55 17.73 5.11 -16.03
CA ASP A 55 19.12 4.68 -16.24
C ASP A 55 19.41 3.21 -15.85
N ASP A 56 18.56 2.30 -16.29
CA ASP A 56 18.61 0.86 -15.97
C ASP A 56 18.59 0.55 -14.46
N ARG A 57 18.12 1.50 -13.65
CA ARG A 57 17.87 1.34 -12.21
C ARG A 57 16.39 1.40 -11.91
N LEU A 58 15.99 0.73 -10.84
CA LEU A 58 14.59 0.65 -10.42
C LEU A 58 14.28 1.45 -9.17
N VAL A 59 15.28 1.79 -8.35
CA VAL A 59 15.09 2.45 -7.07
C VAL A 59 15.90 3.74 -7.01
N THR A 60 15.29 4.81 -6.53
CA THR A 60 15.97 6.05 -6.18
C THR A 60 15.98 6.20 -4.66
N ILE A 61 17.13 6.62 -4.12
CA ILE A 61 17.32 6.97 -2.71
C ILE A 61 17.63 8.46 -2.68
N ALA A 62 16.82 9.23 -1.97
CA ALA A 62 16.95 10.67 -1.85
C ALA A 62 17.12 11.09 -0.39
N ASN A 63 17.97 12.09 -0.17
CA ASN A 63 18.10 12.75 1.12
C ASN A 63 17.42 14.13 1.05
N PRO A 64 16.20 14.27 1.58
CA PRO A 64 15.47 15.55 1.54
C PRO A 64 16.17 16.68 2.32
N LYS A 65 17.15 16.39 3.18
CA LYS A 65 17.90 17.41 3.92
C LYS A 65 19.04 18.00 3.09
N SER A 66 19.75 17.19 2.30
CA SER A 66 20.86 17.65 1.47
C SER A 66 20.47 17.93 0.02
N GLY A 67 19.32 17.42 -0.44
CA GLY A 67 18.93 17.44 -1.85
C GLY A 67 19.60 16.37 -2.70
N GLU A 68 20.57 15.63 -2.14
CA GLU A 68 21.29 14.59 -2.87
C GLU A 68 20.37 13.39 -3.15
N SER A 69 20.56 12.78 -4.33
CA SER A 69 19.91 11.53 -4.68
C SER A 69 20.88 10.60 -5.42
N ARG A 70 20.57 9.31 -5.40
CA ARG A 70 21.26 8.30 -6.20
C ARG A 70 20.31 7.18 -6.59
N ARG A 71 20.67 6.48 -7.65
CA ARG A 71 19.91 5.34 -8.16
C ARG A 71 20.56 4.01 -7.72
N ALA A 72 19.73 3.02 -7.45
CA ALA A 72 20.11 1.70 -6.94
C ALA A 72 19.27 0.61 -7.60
N VAL A 73 19.69 -0.64 -7.43
CA VAL A 73 19.03 -1.86 -7.94
C VAL A 73 18.89 -1.86 -9.48
N PHE A 74 19.72 -2.67 -10.13
CA PHE A 74 19.68 -2.81 -11.58
C PHE A 74 18.40 -3.50 -12.06
N THR A 75 17.93 -3.10 -13.23
CA THR A 75 16.90 -3.84 -13.95
C THR A 75 17.50 -5.06 -14.66
N GLY A 76 16.89 -6.23 -14.49
CA GLY A 76 17.33 -7.45 -15.16
C GLY A 76 16.92 -8.73 -14.44
N ARG A 77 17.56 -9.84 -14.81
CA ARG A 77 17.28 -11.20 -14.28
C ARG A 77 18.52 -11.86 -13.67
N GLY A 78 19.65 -11.16 -13.63
CA GLY A 78 20.87 -11.61 -12.98
C GLY A 78 20.79 -11.57 -11.45
N PRO A 79 21.81 -12.07 -10.74
CA PRO A 79 21.83 -12.08 -9.29
C PRO A 79 21.70 -10.66 -8.69
N GLY A 80 20.63 -10.42 -7.93
CA GLY A 80 20.37 -9.12 -7.29
C GLY A 80 19.76 -8.04 -8.20
N GLU A 81 19.48 -8.39 -9.46
CA GLU A 81 18.69 -7.57 -10.38
C GLU A 81 17.20 -7.87 -10.20
N MET A 82 16.37 -6.89 -10.54
CA MET A 82 14.90 -7.02 -10.48
C MET A 82 14.26 -6.54 -11.76
N MET A 83 13.03 -6.95 -12.01
CA MET A 83 12.27 -6.55 -13.19
C MET A 83 11.26 -5.46 -12.90
N MET A 84 10.54 -5.54 -11.77
CA MET A 84 9.54 -4.53 -11.38
C MET A 84 9.30 -4.51 -9.87
N ILE A 85 9.63 -3.40 -9.21
CA ILE A 85 9.37 -3.23 -7.78
C ILE A 85 7.88 -3.03 -7.54
N ARG A 86 7.25 -4.00 -6.89
CA ARG A 86 5.85 -3.93 -6.47
C ARG A 86 5.69 -3.40 -5.06
N ARG A 87 6.70 -3.56 -4.21
CA ARG A 87 6.69 -3.08 -2.84
C ARG A 87 8.10 -2.81 -2.32
N ILE A 88 8.22 -1.75 -1.52
CA ILE A 88 9.39 -1.43 -0.69
C ILE A 88 8.88 -1.27 0.74
N TYR A 89 9.51 -1.93 1.71
CA TYR A 89 9.17 -1.76 3.12
C TYR A 89 10.35 -2.11 4.03
N ARG A 90 10.22 -1.75 5.31
CA ARG A 90 11.17 -2.01 6.37
C ARG A 90 10.53 -2.76 7.53
N ASP A 91 11.31 -3.60 8.21
CA ASP A 91 10.98 -4.17 9.52
C ASP A 91 11.77 -3.49 10.66
N ASP A 92 11.42 -3.84 11.90
CA ASP A 92 12.11 -3.34 13.11
C ASP A 92 13.55 -3.83 13.24
N ASP A 93 13.90 -4.94 12.60
CA ASP A 93 15.27 -5.46 12.57
C ASP A 93 16.19 -4.64 11.65
N GLY A 94 15.68 -3.56 11.06
CA GLY A 94 16.45 -2.69 10.17
C GLY A 94 16.78 -3.39 8.86
N ARG A 95 15.85 -4.21 8.33
CA ARG A 95 15.95 -4.80 7.00
C ARG A 95 15.04 -4.05 6.04
N ILE A 96 15.48 -3.93 4.80
CA ILE A 96 14.72 -3.36 3.69
C ILE A 96 14.36 -4.50 2.76
N PHE A 97 13.08 -4.61 2.42
CA PHE A 97 12.58 -5.63 1.52
C PHE A 97 12.09 -5.01 0.23
N LEU A 98 12.50 -5.61 -0.88
CA LEU A 98 12.05 -5.27 -2.22
C LEU A 98 11.32 -6.48 -2.79
N PHE A 99 10.04 -6.33 -3.10
CA PHE A 99 9.25 -7.36 -3.77
C PHE A 99 9.21 -7.10 -5.27
N ASP A 100 9.70 -8.04 -6.06
CA ASP A 100 9.59 -8.05 -7.52
C ASP A 100 8.41 -8.93 -7.96
N ILE A 101 7.36 -8.28 -8.47
CA ILE A 101 6.15 -8.98 -8.93
C ILE A 101 6.38 -9.78 -10.21
N ASN A 102 7.35 -9.42 -11.04
CA ASN A 102 7.57 -10.12 -12.31
C ASN A 102 8.38 -11.41 -12.15
N THR A 103 9.22 -11.48 -11.11
CA THR A 103 9.99 -12.69 -10.79
C THR A 103 9.44 -13.44 -9.59
N HIS A 104 8.46 -12.86 -8.88
CA HIS A 104 7.87 -13.36 -7.64
C HIS A 104 8.93 -13.63 -6.57
N LYS A 105 9.76 -12.61 -6.29
CA LYS A 105 10.86 -12.71 -5.35
C LYS A 105 10.88 -11.54 -4.40
N ILE A 106 11.20 -11.80 -3.14
CA ILE A 106 11.62 -10.78 -2.20
C ILE A 106 13.13 -10.87 -2.03
N ILE A 107 13.82 -9.72 -2.12
CA ILE A 107 15.22 -9.59 -1.71
C ILE A 107 15.28 -8.65 -0.52
N SER A 108 16.05 -9.04 0.49
CA SER A 108 16.27 -8.25 1.69
C SER A 108 17.68 -7.65 1.73
N TYR A 109 17.78 -6.45 2.30
CA TYR A 109 19.02 -5.69 2.46
C TYR A 109 19.11 -5.16 3.89
N SER A 110 20.32 -4.93 4.38
CA SER A 110 20.55 -4.23 5.65
C SER A 110 20.31 -2.73 5.48
N ALA A 111 19.50 -2.13 6.36
CA ALA A 111 19.30 -0.69 6.47
C ALA A 111 20.41 0.00 7.28
N ASP A 112 21.13 -0.74 8.14
CA ASP A 112 22.24 -0.23 8.98
C ASP A 112 23.53 -0.06 8.16
N LYS A 113 23.46 0.86 7.20
CA LYS A 113 24.50 1.14 6.21
C LYS A 113 24.54 2.62 5.89
N SER A 114 25.71 3.07 5.42
CA SER A 114 25.86 4.44 4.96
C SER A 114 24.93 4.74 3.78
N TYR A 115 24.61 6.02 3.58
CA TYR A 115 23.82 6.48 2.42
C TYR A 115 24.36 5.93 1.10
N GLN A 116 25.69 5.75 0.95
CA GLN A 116 26.30 5.25 -0.29
C GLN A 116 26.14 3.73 -0.49
N GLU A 117 26.00 2.97 0.59
CA GLU A 117 25.96 1.50 0.55
C GLU A 117 24.55 0.92 0.55
N LEU A 118 23.54 1.68 0.96
CA LEU A 118 22.15 1.23 1.04
C LEU A 118 21.67 0.57 -0.29
N LEU A 119 21.07 -0.62 -0.22
CA LEU A 119 20.65 -1.39 -1.41
C LEU A 119 21.78 -1.74 -2.39
N SER A 120 23.05 -1.68 -1.97
CA SER A 120 24.17 -2.20 -2.76
C SER A 120 24.26 -3.73 -2.61
N PRO A 121 24.91 -4.44 -3.56
CA PRO A 121 25.06 -5.90 -3.48
C PRO A 121 25.67 -6.42 -2.17
N ASN A 122 26.59 -5.66 -1.56
CA ASN A 122 27.27 -6.04 -0.31
C ASN A 122 26.35 -5.95 0.94
N THR A 123 25.18 -5.34 0.80
CA THR A 123 24.21 -5.17 1.90
C THR A 123 23.07 -6.17 1.84
N ARG A 124 23.05 -7.02 0.81
CA ARG A 124 22.04 -8.05 0.61
C ARG A 124 22.13 -9.11 1.71
N LEU A 125 20.99 -9.44 2.30
CA LEU A 125 20.86 -10.41 3.38
C LEU A 125 20.28 -11.75 2.91
N GLY A 126 19.34 -11.74 1.95
CA GLY A 126 18.70 -12.95 1.47
C GLY A 126 17.81 -12.73 0.26
N GLU A 127 17.29 -13.83 -0.29
CA GLU A 127 16.24 -13.85 -1.32
C GLU A 127 15.32 -15.04 -1.06
N THR A 128 14.01 -14.80 -1.15
CA THR A 128 12.97 -15.83 -1.12
C THR A 128 12.18 -15.72 -2.41
N ALA A 129 11.99 -16.85 -3.09
CA ALA A 129 11.16 -16.95 -4.29
C ALA A 129 9.84 -17.64 -3.95
N PHE A 130 8.75 -17.16 -4.52
CA PHE A 130 7.41 -17.71 -4.32
C PHE A 130 7.02 -18.61 -5.50
N SER A 131 6.28 -19.68 -5.22
CA SER A 131 5.81 -20.61 -6.26
C SER A 131 4.85 -19.94 -7.24
N TYR A 132 4.90 -20.34 -8.51
CA TYR A 132 4.02 -19.84 -9.57
C TYR A 132 2.58 -20.35 -9.45
N ASP A 133 2.35 -21.45 -8.73
CA ASP A 133 1.01 -22.08 -8.66
C ASP A 133 0.04 -21.34 -7.73
N GLU A 134 0.53 -20.40 -6.91
CA GLU A 134 -0.24 -19.57 -5.97
C GLU A 134 0.19 -18.10 -6.05
N VAL A 135 0.27 -17.53 -7.26
CA VAL A 135 0.87 -16.21 -7.50
C VAL A 135 0.30 -15.14 -6.55
N PRO A 136 1.09 -14.65 -5.57
CA PRO A 136 0.65 -13.55 -4.75
C PRO A 136 0.74 -12.27 -5.57
N TYR A 137 -0.34 -11.49 -5.57
CA TYR A 137 -0.31 -10.15 -6.17
C TYR A 137 0.56 -9.21 -5.35
N GLU A 138 0.53 -9.39 -4.03
CA GLU A 138 1.35 -8.67 -3.09
C GLU A 138 1.74 -9.56 -1.91
N VAL A 139 2.95 -9.35 -1.40
CA VAL A 139 3.53 -10.08 -0.27
C VAL A 139 4.20 -9.09 0.68
N ILE A 140 4.04 -9.31 1.98
CA ILE A 140 4.73 -8.59 3.05
C ILE A 140 5.19 -9.57 4.14
N THR A 141 6.34 -9.32 4.77
CA THR A 141 6.78 -10.12 5.92
C THR A 141 5.76 -10.03 7.05
N PHE A 142 5.59 -11.14 7.76
CA PHE A 142 4.80 -11.20 8.98
C PHE A 142 5.27 -12.34 9.88
N GLY A 143 5.72 -12.01 11.08
CA GLY A 143 6.36 -12.99 11.95
C GLY A 143 7.59 -13.60 11.28
N ASP A 144 7.68 -14.94 11.29
CA ASP A 144 8.79 -15.69 10.66
C ASP A 144 8.56 -16.01 9.17
N GLY A 145 7.49 -15.49 8.57
CA GLY A 145 7.10 -15.78 7.20
C GLY A 145 6.49 -14.56 6.52
N TYR A 146 5.39 -14.76 5.79
CA TYR A 146 4.75 -13.71 5.01
C TYR A 146 3.23 -13.77 5.06
N ILE A 147 2.59 -12.62 4.82
CA ILE A 147 1.20 -12.54 4.40
C ILE A 147 1.17 -12.18 2.92
N ALA A 148 0.35 -12.89 2.17
CA ALA A 148 0.08 -12.63 0.77
C ALA A 148 -1.41 -12.32 0.53
N ASN A 149 -1.69 -11.51 -0.48
CA ASN A 149 -3.01 -11.43 -1.10
C ASN A 149 -2.95 -11.92 -2.56
N GLY A 150 -4.10 -12.25 -3.11
CA GLY A 150 -4.21 -12.84 -4.44
C GLY A 150 -5.52 -13.60 -4.61
N ASN A 151 -5.59 -14.38 -5.69
CA ASN A 151 -6.74 -15.23 -5.95
C ASN A 151 -6.57 -16.58 -5.22
N PHE A 152 -7.02 -16.65 -3.96
CA PHE A 152 -6.93 -17.85 -3.11
C PHE A 152 -8.31 -18.48 -2.85
N ASP A 153 -9.04 -18.81 -3.91
CA ASP A 153 -10.38 -19.45 -3.85
C ASP A 153 -11.36 -18.74 -2.90
N GLY A 154 -11.43 -17.41 -3.01
CA GLY A 154 -12.31 -16.56 -2.19
C GLY A 154 -11.80 -16.27 -0.78
N ARG A 155 -10.56 -16.66 -0.44
CA ARG A 155 -9.85 -16.21 0.77
C ARG A 155 -9.07 -14.94 0.49
N GLN A 156 -9.13 -14.01 1.43
CA GLN A 156 -8.52 -12.69 1.26
C GLN A 156 -6.99 -12.75 1.38
N PHE A 157 -6.49 -13.56 2.31
CA PHE A 157 -5.07 -13.67 2.58
C PHE A 157 -4.60 -15.11 2.72
N SER A 158 -3.37 -15.36 2.30
CA SER A 158 -2.61 -16.57 2.56
C SER A 158 -1.48 -16.28 3.55
N LEU A 159 -1.25 -17.20 4.48
CA LEU A 159 -0.10 -17.21 5.38
C LEU A 159 0.98 -18.09 4.77
N LEU A 160 2.18 -17.54 4.57
CA LEU A 160 3.30 -18.25 3.99
C LEU A 160 4.40 -18.47 5.04
N ASP A 161 5.06 -19.63 5.01
CA ASP A 161 6.28 -19.85 5.78
C ASP A 161 7.48 -19.08 5.21
N GLY A 162 8.65 -19.16 5.85
CA GLY A 162 9.88 -18.48 5.40
C GLY A 162 10.39 -18.94 4.03
N ASP A 163 9.97 -20.12 3.56
CA ASP A 163 10.25 -20.65 2.23
C ASP A 163 9.18 -20.21 1.19
N GLY A 164 8.18 -19.43 1.61
CA GLY A 164 7.10 -18.94 0.76
C GLY A 164 6.00 -19.96 0.48
N ARG A 165 5.89 -21.04 1.26
CA ARG A 165 4.83 -22.06 1.10
C ARG A 165 3.60 -21.69 1.92
N SER A 166 2.41 -21.86 1.34
CA SER A 166 1.15 -21.68 2.07
C SER A 166 1.02 -22.62 3.27
N THR A 167 0.69 -22.05 4.42
CA THR A 167 0.45 -22.73 5.70
C THR A 167 -1.00 -22.60 6.16
N GLY A 168 -1.79 -21.77 5.49
CA GLY A 168 -3.19 -21.53 5.81
C GLY A 168 -3.70 -20.24 5.21
N TYR A 169 -4.99 -19.97 5.43
CA TYR A 169 -5.67 -18.79 4.89
C TYR A 169 -6.47 -18.09 5.98
N PHE A 170 -6.65 -16.78 5.83
CA PHE A 170 -7.49 -15.99 6.73
C PHE A 170 -8.07 -14.78 6.00
N GLY A 171 -8.92 -14.03 6.72
CA GLY A 171 -9.64 -12.88 6.18
C GLY A 171 -10.84 -13.29 5.32
N VAL A 172 -11.71 -12.31 5.10
CA VAL A 172 -12.95 -12.47 4.33
C VAL A 172 -13.11 -11.21 3.48
N TYR A 173 -13.28 -11.40 2.18
CA TYR A 173 -13.58 -10.30 1.29
C TYR A 173 -14.90 -9.64 1.70
N PRO A 174 -14.97 -8.31 1.72
CA PRO A 174 -16.17 -7.58 2.10
C PRO A 174 -17.22 -7.67 0.99
N GLY A 175 -18.45 -7.27 1.30
CA GLY A 175 -19.49 -7.13 0.29
C GLY A 175 -20.01 -8.45 -0.31
N ASN A 176 -20.74 -8.33 -1.41
CA ASN A 176 -21.26 -9.46 -2.17
C ASN A 176 -20.28 -9.83 -3.27
N ASN A 177 -19.87 -11.10 -3.34
CA ASN A 177 -18.94 -11.60 -4.35
C ASN A 177 -19.52 -12.75 -5.20
N ASP A 178 -20.82 -13.03 -5.08
CA ASP A 178 -21.48 -14.15 -5.77
C ASP A 178 -21.58 -13.94 -7.29
N ASP A 179 -21.47 -12.69 -7.75
CA ASP A 179 -21.68 -12.24 -9.13
C ASP A 179 -20.42 -12.21 -9.99
N VAL A 180 -19.23 -12.18 -9.36
CA VAL A 180 -17.97 -11.88 -10.05
C VAL A 180 -17.22 -13.13 -10.53
N GLY A 181 -17.61 -14.32 -10.06
CA GLY A 181 -16.94 -15.59 -10.37
C GLY A 181 -15.62 -15.76 -9.62
N SER A 182 -14.59 -16.32 -10.27
CA SER A 182 -13.24 -16.49 -9.71
C SER A 182 -12.17 -15.93 -10.66
N GLY A 183 -10.90 -15.91 -10.26
CA GLY A 183 -9.81 -15.45 -11.13
C GLY A 183 -9.56 -13.95 -11.06
N ASP A 184 -9.00 -13.40 -12.14
CA ASP A 184 -8.57 -12.01 -12.21
C ASP A 184 -9.71 -11.03 -11.99
N ALA A 185 -10.93 -11.31 -12.49
CA ALA A 185 -12.09 -10.44 -12.28
C ALA A 185 -12.47 -10.33 -10.80
N PHE A 186 -12.43 -11.46 -10.08
CA PHE A 186 -12.65 -11.48 -8.63
C PHE A 186 -11.59 -10.69 -7.89
N PHE A 187 -10.33 -10.86 -8.27
CA PHE A 187 -9.23 -10.12 -7.65
C PHE A 187 -9.30 -8.62 -7.94
N MET A 188 -9.65 -8.22 -9.17
CA MET A 188 -9.81 -6.82 -9.58
C MET A 188 -10.93 -6.12 -8.79
N LYS A 189 -12.05 -6.80 -8.51
CA LYS A 189 -13.12 -6.30 -7.62
C LYS A 189 -12.61 -6.03 -6.22
N ASN A 190 -11.75 -6.91 -5.73
CA ASN A 190 -11.36 -7.01 -4.34
C ASN A 190 -9.89 -6.64 -4.10
N GLN A 191 -9.31 -5.80 -4.97
CA GLN A 191 -7.93 -5.36 -4.81
C GLN A 191 -7.73 -4.79 -3.42
N THR A 192 -6.75 -5.36 -2.73
CA THR A 192 -6.52 -5.11 -1.31
C THR A 192 -5.11 -4.55 -1.14
N LEU A 193 -4.99 -3.44 -0.43
CA LEU A 193 -3.74 -2.90 0.10
C LEU A 193 -3.42 -3.60 1.41
N MET A 194 -2.14 -3.76 1.71
CA MET A 194 -1.68 -4.42 2.94
C MET A 194 -0.68 -3.53 3.67
N ALA A 195 -0.65 -3.58 5.00
CA ALA A 195 0.38 -2.96 5.82
C ALA A 195 0.62 -3.80 7.08
N VAL A 196 1.87 -3.88 7.52
CA VAL A 196 2.27 -4.56 8.76
C VAL A 196 2.94 -3.53 9.64
N LYS A 197 2.63 -3.56 10.94
CA LYS A 197 3.34 -2.74 11.91
C LYS A 197 4.80 -3.18 11.94
N PRO A 198 5.79 -2.27 11.98
CA PRO A 198 7.19 -2.64 11.91
C PRO A 198 7.63 -3.75 12.89
N ASP A 199 7.08 -3.75 14.11
CA ASP A 199 7.28 -4.79 15.15
C ASP A 199 6.56 -6.13 14.90
N GLN A 200 5.92 -6.30 13.74
CA GLN A 200 5.18 -7.48 13.31
C GLN A 200 3.96 -7.85 14.17
N SER A 201 3.58 -7.03 15.16
CA SER A 201 2.51 -7.36 16.11
C SER A 201 1.10 -7.11 15.56
N ARG A 202 1.00 -6.44 14.41
CA ARG A 202 -0.26 -6.00 13.79
C ARG A 202 -0.18 -6.03 12.29
N PHE A 203 -1.32 -6.31 11.68
CA PHE A 203 -1.53 -6.29 10.23
C PHE A 203 -2.80 -5.50 9.94
N ALA A 204 -2.79 -4.72 8.87
CA ALA A 204 -3.95 -4.01 8.38
C ALA A 204 -4.09 -4.20 6.87
N ALA A 205 -5.32 -4.15 6.40
CA ALA A 205 -5.62 -4.24 4.98
C ALA A 205 -6.79 -3.34 4.62
N ALA A 206 -6.79 -2.85 3.38
CA ALA A 206 -7.83 -1.95 2.89
C ALA A 206 -8.22 -2.23 1.45
N GLY A 207 -9.50 -2.09 1.12
CA GLY A 207 -9.99 -2.22 -0.24
C GLY A 207 -9.66 -1.00 -1.11
N TYR A 208 -9.38 -1.23 -2.39
CA TYR A 208 -9.19 -0.16 -3.37
C TYR A 208 -10.52 0.33 -3.95
N SER A 209 -11.42 -0.59 -4.33
CA SER A 209 -12.73 -0.25 -4.93
C SER A 209 -13.91 -0.37 -3.95
N ASN A 210 -13.64 -0.79 -2.71
CA ASN A 210 -14.56 -0.84 -1.59
C ASN A 210 -13.87 -0.22 -0.37
N ASP A 211 -14.63 0.25 0.62
CA ASP A 211 -14.05 0.94 1.77
C ASP A 211 -13.78 0.04 2.98
N GLN A 212 -13.57 -1.26 2.76
CA GLN A 212 -13.11 -2.11 3.85
C GLN A 212 -11.75 -1.58 4.34
N LEU A 213 -11.64 -1.34 5.63
CA LEU A 213 -10.38 -1.15 6.33
C LEU A 213 -10.41 -2.03 7.57
N VAL A 214 -9.54 -3.02 7.61
CA VAL A 214 -9.55 -4.07 8.64
C VAL A 214 -8.21 -4.16 9.34
N PHE A 215 -8.25 -4.29 10.66
CA PHE A 215 -7.09 -4.39 11.54
C PHE A 215 -7.06 -5.76 12.21
N TYR A 216 -5.88 -6.36 12.27
CA TYR A 216 -5.62 -7.67 12.84
C TYR A 216 -4.50 -7.60 13.89
N LYS A 217 -4.58 -8.49 14.89
CA LYS A 217 -3.55 -8.72 15.90
C LYS A 217 -2.81 -10.01 15.58
N ALA A 218 -1.48 -9.97 15.68
CA ALA A 218 -0.66 -11.17 15.62
C ALA A 218 -0.99 -12.10 16.80
N GLU A 219 -1.04 -13.40 16.54
CA GLU A 219 -1.36 -14.42 17.54
C GLU A 219 -0.29 -15.51 17.55
N LYS A 220 -0.11 -16.16 18.71
CA LYS A 220 0.84 -17.29 18.84
C LYS A 220 0.47 -18.50 17.99
N SER A 221 -0.80 -18.61 17.59
CA SER A 221 -1.28 -19.65 16.68
C SER A 221 -0.76 -19.49 15.24
N GLY A 222 -0.17 -18.33 14.91
CA GLY A 222 0.23 -17.96 13.56
C GLY A 222 -0.89 -17.34 12.72
N ILE A 223 -2.16 -17.47 13.13
CA ILE A 223 -3.31 -16.91 12.40
C ILE A 223 -3.72 -15.57 13.02
N PRO A 224 -3.61 -14.43 12.32
CA PRO A 224 -3.99 -13.13 12.87
C PRO A 224 -5.48 -13.04 13.23
N GLN A 225 -5.80 -12.46 14.39
CA GLN A 225 -7.18 -12.25 14.82
C GLN A 225 -7.69 -10.86 14.42
N LYS A 226 -8.88 -10.81 13.79
CA LYS A 226 -9.54 -9.54 13.45
C LYS A 226 -9.86 -8.75 14.73
N ALA A 227 -9.35 -7.53 14.83
CA ALA A 227 -9.56 -6.62 15.96
C ALA A 227 -10.62 -5.55 15.67
N ARG A 228 -10.62 -4.99 14.46
CA ARG A 228 -11.56 -3.95 14.04
C ARG A 228 -11.75 -3.98 12.53
N GLU A 229 -12.92 -3.52 12.08
CA GLU A 229 -13.25 -3.36 10.67
C GLU A 229 -14.14 -2.13 10.48
N TYR A 230 -13.84 -1.36 9.44
CA TYR A 230 -14.71 -0.35 8.84
C TYR A 230 -15.14 -0.87 7.47
N PHE A 231 -16.42 -0.70 7.13
CA PHE A 231 -16.98 -1.03 5.82
C PHE A 231 -18.36 -0.39 5.69
N SER A 232 -18.56 0.50 4.72
CA SER A 232 -19.83 1.19 4.50
C SER A 232 -20.37 1.03 3.07
N TYR A 233 -19.51 0.78 2.08
CA TYR A 233 -19.93 0.54 0.70
C TYR A 233 -19.13 -0.55 -0.01
N ASP A 234 -19.84 -1.29 -0.86
CA ASP A 234 -19.28 -2.33 -1.71
C ASP A 234 -18.80 -1.79 -3.06
N SER A 235 -17.91 -2.53 -3.71
CA SER A 235 -17.41 -2.20 -5.04
C SER A 235 -18.50 -2.30 -6.09
N ASN A 236 -18.74 -1.21 -6.80
CA ASN A 236 -19.61 -1.18 -7.97
C ASN A 236 -18.77 -1.37 -9.22
N ILE A 237 -18.62 -2.61 -9.70
CA ILE A 237 -17.90 -2.94 -10.93
C ILE A 237 -18.76 -3.83 -11.82
N GLU A 238 -18.54 -3.73 -13.13
CA GLU A 238 -19.19 -4.62 -14.09
C GLU A 238 -18.26 -5.78 -14.45
N VAL A 239 -18.87 -6.95 -14.65
CA VAL A 239 -18.16 -8.18 -15.00
C VAL A 239 -18.63 -8.60 -16.38
N MET A 240 -17.71 -8.55 -17.34
CA MET A 240 -17.95 -8.97 -18.71
C MET A 240 -17.26 -10.29 -18.98
N GLY A 241 -18.04 -11.33 -19.23
CA GLY A 241 -17.54 -12.63 -19.68
C GLY A 241 -17.68 -12.80 -21.19
N ASN A 242 -16.65 -13.35 -21.84
CA ASN A 242 -16.76 -13.91 -23.19
C ASN A 242 -16.02 -15.26 -23.28
N GLU A 243 -16.01 -15.87 -24.47
CA GLU A 243 -15.32 -17.14 -24.74
C GLU A 243 -13.79 -17.11 -24.47
N HIS A 244 -13.20 -15.92 -24.30
CA HIS A 244 -11.78 -15.70 -24.01
C HIS A 244 -11.49 -15.31 -22.55
N GLY A 245 -12.51 -15.30 -21.69
CA GLY A 245 -12.35 -15.07 -20.25
C GLY A 245 -13.27 -14.00 -19.68
N THR A 246 -13.10 -13.75 -18.39
CA THR A 246 -13.89 -12.80 -17.61
C THR A 246 -13.04 -11.59 -17.28
N ARG A 247 -13.58 -10.38 -17.48
CA ARG A 247 -12.93 -9.12 -17.11
C ARG A 247 -13.82 -8.32 -16.19
N ALA A 248 -13.23 -7.75 -15.15
CA ALA A 248 -13.85 -6.71 -14.34
C ALA A 248 -13.54 -5.33 -14.96
N MET A 249 -14.56 -4.47 -15.02
CA MET A 249 -14.44 -3.10 -15.51
C MET A 249 -15.00 -2.13 -14.49
N HIS A 250 -14.28 -1.02 -14.30
CA HIS A 250 -14.77 0.11 -13.55
C HIS A 250 -15.89 0.79 -14.36
N THR A 251 -17.00 1.10 -13.69
CA THR A 251 -18.10 1.92 -14.19
C THR A 251 -17.90 3.37 -13.76
N PRO A 252 -18.64 4.33 -14.32
CA PRO A 252 -18.66 5.71 -13.82
C PRO A 252 -19.00 5.80 -12.32
N GLU A 253 -19.78 4.85 -11.80
CA GLU A 253 -20.20 4.78 -10.40
C GLU A 253 -19.21 4.04 -9.49
N THR A 254 -18.18 3.38 -10.03
CA THR A 254 -17.14 2.77 -9.20
C THR A 254 -16.46 3.84 -8.36
N ARG A 255 -16.40 3.64 -7.04
CA ARG A 255 -15.67 4.53 -6.12
C ARG A 255 -14.25 4.04 -5.93
N SER A 256 -13.29 4.95 -5.94
CA SER A 256 -11.93 4.69 -5.46
C SER A 256 -11.87 4.99 -3.96
N ALA A 257 -11.62 3.98 -3.14
CA ALA A 257 -11.57 4.06 -1.69
C ALA A 257 -10.15 4.43 -1.22
N TYR A 258 -9.39 3.45 -0.75
CA TYR A 258 -8.04 3.64 -0.24
C TYR A 258 -7.01 3.48 -1.36
N LEU A 259 -5.98 4.34 -1.36
CA LEU A 259 -4.92 4.33 -2.39
C LEU A 259 -3.59 3.80 -1.84
N CYS A 260 -3.28 4.12 -0.57
CA CYS A 260 -2.06 3.71 0.11
C CYS A 260 -2.32 3.47 1.60
N LEU A 261 -1.62 2.47 2.15
CA LEU A 261 -1.48 2.23 3.58
C LEU A 261 -0.02 2.38 3.97
N TYR A 262 0.27 3.31 4.88
CA TYR A 262 1.63 3.57 5.35
C TYR A 262 1.76 3.26 6.86
N PRO A 263 2.47 2.19 7.22
CA PRO A 263 2.68 1.84 8.62
C PRO A 263 3.81 2.65 9.26
N THR A 264 3.65 2.96 10.53
CA THR A 264 4.69 3.50 11.42
C THR A 264 4.66 2.73 12.74
N ASP A 265 5.64 2.95 13.61
CA ASP A 265 5.69 2.29 14.92
C ASP A 265 4.48 2.59 15.79
N LYS A 266 3.88 3.78 15.64
CA LYS A 266 2.78 4.25 16.50
C LYS A 266 1.43 4.18 15.82
N TYR A 267 1.37 4.46 14.52
CA TYR A 267 0.11 4.62 13.79
C TYR A 267 0.13 3.94 12.43
N LEU A 268 -1.08 3.71 11.91
CA LEU A 268 -1.31 3.43 10.50
C LEU A 268 -1.88 4.70 9.86
N TYR A 269 -1.28 5.13 8.76
CA TYR A 269 -1.84 6.19 7.91
C TYR A 269 -2.45 5.56 6.66
N ALA A 270 -3.61 6.06 6.24
CA ALA A 270 -4.29 5.59 5.03
C ALA A 270 -4.71 6.78 4.18
N SER A 271 -4.37 6.77 2.89
CA SER A 271 -4.95 7.74 1.96
C SER A 271 -6.31 7.25 1.48
N TYR A 272 -7.28 8.16 1.41
CA TYR A 272 -8.66 7.88 1.05
C TYR A 272 -9.16 8.93 0.05
N ASN A 273 -9.74 8.46 -1.06
CA ASN A 273 -10.28 9.31 -2.11
C ASN A 273 -11.81 9.44 -1.95
N GLY A 274 -12.52 8.32 -1.93
CA GLY A 274 -13.97 8.24 -1.74
C GLY A 274 -14.82 8.68 -2.93
N ARG A 275 -14.22 9.18 -4.01
CA ARG A 275 -14.91 9.68 -5.21
C ARG A 275 -15.16 8.57 -6.22
N THR A 276 -16.24 8.72 -6.97
CA THR A 276 -16.57 7.91 -8.15
C THR A 276 -15.66 8.24 -9.33
N ILE A 277 -15.52 7.30 -10.28
CA ILE A 277 -14.80 7.53 -11.54
C ILE A 277 -15.40 8.73 -12.28
N ALA A 278 -16.72 8.86 -12.31
CA ALA A 278 -17.40 10.01 -12.91
C ALA A 278 -16.94 11.35 -12.30
N GLU A 279 -16.94 11.46 -10.97
CA GLU A 279 -16.51 12.66 -10.25
C GLU A 279 -15.04 13.00 -10.52
N MET A 280 -14.17 11.99 -10.62
CA MET A 280 -12.74 12.19 -10.91
C MET A 280 -12.47 12.70 -12.33
N THR A 281 -13.39 12.51 -13.28
CA THR A 281 -13.24 12.98 -14.66
C THR A 281 -13.74 14.40 -14.90
N VAL A 282 -14.39 15.02 -13.91
CA VAL A 282 -14.84 16.42 -14.01
C VAL A 282 -13.60 17.33 -14.01
N PRO A 283 -13.38 18.15 -15.06
CA PRO A 283 -12.14 18.91 -15.23
C PRO A 283 -11.74 19.79 -14.04
N ASP A 284 -12.73 20.42 -13.40
CA ASP A 284 -12.54 21.38 -12.31
C ASP A 284 -12.87 20.82 -10.92
N ALA A 285 -13.12 19.51 -10.81
CA ALA A 285 -13.37 18.91 -9.50
C ALA A 285 -12.10 18.95 -8.64
N SER A 286 -12.30 19.20 -7.33
CA SER A 286 -11.21 19.07 -6.37
C SER A 286 -10.60 17.67 -6.48
N LYS A 287 -9.28 17.61 -6.51
CA LYS A 287 -8.49 16.38 -6.51
C LYS A 287 -7.90 16.05 -5.16
N ASP A 288 -8.50 16.60 -4.11
CA ASP A 288 -8.06 16.40 -2.74
C ASP A 288 -8.10 14.92 -2.35
N ILE A 289 -7.11 14.54 -1.54
CA ILE A 289 -6.99 13.23 -0.93
C ILE A 289 -7.01 13.41 0.58
N TYR A 290 -7.75 12.55 1.26
CA TYR A 290 -7.80 12.53 2.71
C TYR A 290 -6.71 11.60 3.25
N ILE A 291 -5.95 12.03 4.25
CA ILE A 291 -5.04 11.18 5.00
C ILE A 291 -5.64 10.90 6.36
N LEU A 292 -5.94 9.63 6.61
CA LEU A 292 -6.56 9.15 7.84
C LEU A 292 -5.50 8.52 8.74
N LYS A 293 -5.42 8.97 9.99
CA LYS A 293 -4.48 8.44 10.98
C LYS A 293 -5.22 7.58 12.00
N PHE A 294 -4.75 6.36 12.19
CA PHE A 294 -5.31 5.39 13.13
C PHE A 294 -4.24 4.90 14.10
N ASP A 295 -4.64 4.62 15.33
CA ASP A 295 -3.83 3.72 16.15
C ASP A 295 -3.92 2.28 15.62
N TRP A 296 -3.04 1.42 16.11
CA TRP A 296 -2.98 0.03 15.68
C TRP A 296 -4.08 -0.88 16.26
N ASP A 297 -4.97 -0.37 17.12
CA ASP A 297 -6.25 -1.01 17.48
C ASP A 297 -7.40 -0.54 16.56
N GLY A 298 -7.04 0.25 15.53
CA GLY A 298 -7.90 0.76 14.47
C GLY A 298 -8.78 1.93 14.89
N LYS A 299 -8.52 2.58 16.04
CA LYS A 299 -9.25 3.78 16.43
C LYS A 299 -8.77 4.95 15.56
N PHE A 300 -9.72 5.65 14.95
CA PHE A 300 -9.43 6.91 14.25
C PHE A 300 -8.91 7.97 15.25
N ILE A 301 -7.82 8.65 14.88
CA ILE A 301 -7.13 9.63 15.73
C ILE A 301 -7.36 11.05 15.20
N GLU A 302 -7.03 11.28 13.94
CA GLU A 302 -7.14 12.58 13.26
C GLU A 302 -7.06 12.38 11.74
N GLY A 303 -7.40 13.43 10.99
CA GLY A 303 -7.39 13.39 9.54
C GLY A 303 -6.88 14.69 8.94
N TYR A 304 -6.32 14.57 7.74
CA TYR A 304 -5.74 15.67 6.99
C TYR A 304 -6.26 15.69 5.55
N VAL A 305 -6.16 16.85 4.90
CA VAL A 305 -6.42 17.01 3.46
C VAL A 305 -5.13 17.42 2.77
N VAL A 306 -4.78 16.73 1.70
CA VAL A 306 -3.64 17.05 0.83
C VAL A 306 -4.10 17.16 -0.61
N GLY A 307 -3.23 17.66 -1.49
CA GLY A 307 -3.48 17.69 -2.94
C GLY A 307 -3.55 16.29 -3.56
N ASN A 308 -3.58 16.26 -4.89
CA ASN A 308 -3.69 15.01 -5.65
C ASN A 308 -2.41 14.18 -5.55
N ILE A 309 -2.42 13.12 -4.73
CA ILE A 309 -1.30 12.19 -4.55
C ILE A 309 -1.77 10.75 -4.65
N ASP A 310 -0.94 9.88 -5.22
CA ASP A 310 -1.24 8.45 -5.36
C ASP A 310 -0.61 7.61 -4.23
N ASP A 311 0.53 8.05 -3.71
CA ASP A 311 1.33 7.34 -2.72
C ASP A 311 2.02 8.34 -1.79
N PHE A 312 2.33 7.92 -0.57
CA PHE A 312 2.97 8.77 0.42
C PHE A 312 3.79 7.96 1.43
N ALA A 313 4.70 8.65 2.10
CA ALA A 313 5.43 8.12 3.24
C ALA A 313 5.42 9.09 4.41
N VAL A 314 5.45 8.57 5.62
CA VAL A 314 5.44 9.36 6.86
C VAL A 314 6.73 9.16 7.63
N ASP A 315 7.34 10.27 8.02
CA ASP A 315 8.42 10.37 8.99
C ASP A 315 7.88 11.00 10.27
N GLU A 316 7.49 10.18 11.24
CA GLU A 316 6.96 10.68 12.51
C GLU A 316 8.01 11.38 13.37
N THR A 317 9.29 11.06 13.16
CA THR A 317 10.39 11.68 13.90
C THR A 317 10.60 13.11 13.45
N ALA A 318 10.47 13.36 12.14
CA ALA A 318 10.50 14.70 11.57
C ALA A 318 9.14 15.41 11.61
N GLY A 319 8.04 14.70 11.90
CA GLY A 319 6.68 15.24 11.82
C GLY A 319 6.30 15.60 10.39
N ARG A 320 6.61 14.73 9.42
CA ARG A 320 6.44 15.02 8.00
C ARG A 320 5.78 13.89 7.24
N LEU A 321 4.97 14.27 6.26
CA LEU A 321 4.51 13.41 5.17
C LEU A 321 5.24 13.82 3.89
N TYR A 322 5.67 12.84 3.11
CA TYR A 322 6.27 13.04 1.78
C TYR A 322 5.41 12.35 0.73
N ALA A 323 5.23 13.00 -0.41
CA ALA A 323 4.51 12.45 -1.55
C ALA A 323 5.03 13.07 -2.85
N PHE A 324 4.74 12.42 -3.98
CA PHE A 324 4.96 13.03 -5.28
C PHE A 324 3.68 13.71 -5.74
N VAL A 325 3.80 14.95 -6.19
CA VAL A 325 2.71 15.72 -6.81
C VAL A 325 3.04 15.92 -8.27
N TYR A 326 2.07 15.68 -9.15
CA TYR A 326 2.24 15.89 -10.59
C TYR A 326 1.85 17.32 -10.96
N GLU A 327 2.82 18.13 -11.36
CA GLU A 327 2.64 19.54 -11.73
C GLU A 327 3.38 19.84 -13.03
N ASP A 328 2.74 20.54 -13.96
CA ASP A 328 3.33 21.02 -15.23
C ASP A 328 4.08 19.99 -16.09
N GLY A 329 3.74 18.70 -15.93
CA GLY A 329 4.37 17.61 -16.70
C GLY A 329 5.35 16.76 -15.90
N ASP A 330 5.73 17.21 -14.70
CA ASP A 330 6.79 16.63 -13.88
C ASP A 330 6.27 16.10 -12.54
N ASN A 331 7.00 15.13 -11.98
CA ASN A 331 6.73 14.63 -10.63
C ASN A 331 7.62 15.37 -9.62
N ILE A 332 7.01 16.17 -8.75
CA ILE A 332 7.70 16.97 -7.74
C ILE A 332 7.60 16.26 -6.38
N LEU A 333 8.75 15.97 -5.78
CA LEU A 333 8.79 15.46 -4.42
C LEU A 333 8.41 16.59 -3.45
N THR A 334 7.34 16.37 -2.70
CA THR A 334 6.72 17.38 -1.85
C THR A 334 6.67 16.90 -0.40
N ALA A 335 7.02 17.78 0.53
CA ALA A 335 6.93 17.56 1.97
C ALA A 335 5.78 18.37 2.58
N TYR A 336 5.05 17.76 3.50
CA TYR A 336 3.95 18.35 4.25
C TYR A 336 4.26 18.22 5.76
N ASP A 337 4.03 19.28 6.53
CA ASP A 337 4.25 19.26 7.97
C ASP A 337 2.99 18.72 8.70
N LEU A 338 3.18 17.72 9.58
CA LEU A 338 2.11 17.00 10.32
C LEU A 338 1.83 17.59 11.71
#